data_AF-A0A655RNI7-F1
#
_entry.id   AF-A0A655RNI7-F1
#
_cell.length_a   1.000
_cell.length_b   1.000
_cell.length_c   1.000
_cell.angle_alpha   90.00
_cell.angle_beta   90.00
_cell.angle_gamma   90.00
#
_symmetry.space_group_name_H-M   'P 1'
#
loop_
_entity.id
_entity.type
_entity.pdbx_description
1 polymer ?
#
loop_
_entity_poly.entity_id
_entity_poly.type
_entity_poly.pdbx_seq_one_letter_code
_entity_poly.pdbx_strand_id
1 'polypeptide(L)'
;MRGYGYKSISPQDASGALTGAKYIATSSIEYQYRLTGNWWAAMFMDVGDAFNDNPEWKKGVGTGIRWISPVGPIRLDFAWGLDAAPGDEFKIHFTLGPEL
;
A
#
# COMPACT_ATOMS: atom_id res chain seq x y z
N MET A 1 -1.30 -3.41 -0.43
CA MET A 1 -0.07 -2.71 -0.84
C MET A 1 -0.45 -1.32 -1.29
N ARG A 2 0.15 -0.30 -0.68
CA ARG A 2 -0.06 1.09 -1.07
C ARG A 2 0.49 1.31 -2.48
N GLY A 3 -0.17 2.19 -3.24
CA GLY A 3 0.09 2.41 -4.66
C GLY A 3 -0.71 1.53 -5.61
N TYR A 4 -1.48 0.55 -5.10
CA TYR A 4 -2.36 -0.31 -5.90
C TYR A 4 -3.81 -0.23 -5.43
N GLY A 5 -4.74 -0.60 -6.31
CA GLY A 5 -6.15 -0.73 -5.99
C GLY A 5 -6.43 -1.80 -4.93
N TYR A 6 -7.53 -1.64 -4.21
CA TYR A 6 -7.92 -2.64 -3.20
C TYR A 6 -8.16 -4.00 -3.86
N LYS A 7 -7.40 -5.02 -3.42
CA LYS A 7 -7.42 -6.39 -3.97
C LYS A 7 -7.19 -6.47 -5.49
N SER A 8 -6.50 -5.49 -6.09
CA SER A 8 -6.26 -5.48 -7.53
C SER A 8 -5.09 -6.36 -7.97
N ILE A 9 -4.19 -6.73 -7.05
CA ILE A 9 -3.07 -7.65 -7.31
C ILE A 9 -3.60 -9.07 -7.17
N SER A 10 -3.75 -9.74 -8.31
CA SER A 10 -4.29 -11.10 -8.41
C SER A 10 -3.96 -11.70 -9.78
N PRO A 11 -3.84 -13.03 -9.90
CA PRO A 11 -3.90 -13.72 -11.18
C PRO A 11 -5.21 -13.38 -11.91
N GLN A 12 -5.14 -13.43 -13.24
CA GLN A 12 -6.26 -13.13 -14.14
C GLN A 12 -6.54 -14.32 -15.05
N ASP A 13 -7.81 -14.51 -15.41
CA ASP A 13 -8.20 -15.47 -16.45
C ASP A 13 -8.06 -14.88 -17.86
N ALA A 14 -8.42 -15.66 -18.89
CA ALA A 14 -8.35 -15.23 -20.28
C ALA A 14 -9.26 -14.03 -20.61
N SER A 15 -10.24 -13.73 -19.77
CA SER A 15 -11.12 -12.55 -19.90
C SER A 15 -10.57 -11.30 -19.19
N GLY A 16 -9.47 -11.44 -18.44
CA GLY A 16 -8.91 -10.39 -17.59
C GLY A 16 -9.58 -10.28 -16.22
N ALA A 17 -10.48 -11.21 -15.86
CA ALA A 17 -11.12 -11.20 -14.55
C ALA A 17 -10.16 -11.68 -13.46
N LEU A 18 -10.16 -10.99 -12.31
CA LEU A 18 -9.34 -11.36 -11.16
C LEU A 18 -9.87 -12.68 -10.56
N THR A 19 -9.05 -13.74 -10.56
CA THR A 19 -9.45 -15.06 -10.09
C THR A 19 -9.18 -15.30 -8.61
N GLY A 20 -8.44 -14.39 -7.97
CA GLY A 20 -7.81 -14.65 -6.68
C GLY A 20 -6.59 -15.57 -6.79
N ALA A 21 -5.88 -15.72 -5.68
CA ALA A 21 -4.62 -16.46 -5.58
C ALA A 21 -4.62 -17.47 -4.45
N LYS A 22 -3.84 -18.54 -4.61
CA LYS A 22 -3.59 -19.55 -3.56
C LYS A 22 -2.64 -19.05 -2.46
N TYR A 23 -1.69 -18.20 -2.82
CA TYR A 23 -0.66 -17.70 -1.92
C TYR A 23 -0.61 -16.17 -1.95
N ILE A 24 -0.30 -15.58 -0.80
CA ILE A 24 -0.08 -14.14 -0.65
C ILE A 24 1.21 -13.96 0.14
N ALA A 25 2.10 -13.12 -0.38
CA ALA A 25 3.29 -12.70 0.35
C ALA A 25 3.39 -11.17 0.26
N THR A 26 3.50 -10.52 1.40
CA THR A 26 3.63 -9.05 1.49
C THR A 26 4.63 -8.67 2.55
N SER A 27 5.42 -7.65 2.28
CA SER A 27 6.35 -7.01 3.21
C SER A 27 6.22 -5.50 3.08
N SER A 28 6.45 -4.79 4.18
CA SER A 28 6.42 -3.33 4.23
C SER A 28 7.52 -2.84 5.15
N ILE A 29 8.26 -1.83 4.70
CA ILE A 29 9.20 -1.08 5.51
C ILE A 29 8.70 0.36 5.56
N GLU A 30 8.54 0.90 6.77
CA GLU A 30 8.12 2.28 6.99
C GLU A 30 9.08 2.98 7.96
N TYR A 31 9.49 4.18 7.59
CA TYR A 31 10.25 5.08 8.45
C TYR A 31 9.39 6.31 8.78
N GLN A 32 9.24 6.61 10.07
CA GLN A 32 8.50 7.77 10.55
C GLN A 32 9.42 8.73 11.30
N TYR A 33 9.29 10.02 11.02
CA TYR A 33 10.03 11.09 11.67
C TYR A 33 9.06 12.12 12.27
N ARG A 34 9.21 12.38 13.57
CA ARG A 34 8.39 13.38 14.27
C ARG A 34 8.82 14.78 13.87
N LEU A 35 7.92 15.53 13.25
CA LEU A 35 8.19 16.91 12.84
C LEU A 35 8.00 17.87 14.03
N THR A 36 6.82 17.84 14.64
CA THR A 36 6.45 18.71 15.77
C THR A 36 5.17 18.21 16.43
N GLY A 37 5.03 18.41 17.74
CA GLY A 37 3.80 18.07 18.46
C GLY A 37 3.32 16.65 18.14
N ASN A 38 2.13 16.52 17.58
CA ASN A 38 1.50 15.24 17.25
C ASN A 38 1.62 14.86 15.76
N TRP A 39 2.46 15.56 14.99
CA TRP A 39 2.63 15.39 13.56
C TRP A 39 3.93 14.67 13.22
N TRP A 40 3.81 13.65 12.37
CA TRP A 40 4.93 12.86 11.86
C TRP A 40 4.88 12.80 10.34
N ALA A 41 6.05 12.88 9.73
CA ALA A 41 6.23 12.48 8.34
C ALA A 41 6.53 10.99 8.28
N ALA A 42 6.11 10.32 7.22
CA ALA A 42 6.42 8.93 6.93
C ALA A 42 6.94 8.78 5.50
N MET A 43 7.82 7.81 5.30
CA MET A 43 8.14 7.26 3.99
C MET A 43 8.12 5.74 4.07
N PHE A 44 7.67 5.09 3.00
CA PHE A 44 7.49 3.64 3.02
C PHE A 44 7.80 3.00 1.67
N MET A 45 8.07 1.70 1.74
CA MET A 45 8.16 0.80 0.60
C MET A 45 7.40 -0.49 0.94
N ASP A 46 6.47 -0.85 0.08
CA ASP A 46 5.69 -2.07 0.13
C ASP A 46 6.15 -2.99 -1.01
N VAL A 47 6.32 -4.29 -0.74
CA VAL A 47 6.62 -5.31 -1.74
C VAL A 47 5.70 -6.49 -1.52
N GLY A 48 5.09 -7.01 -2.57
CA GLY A 48 4.26 -8.20 -2.43
C GLY A 48 3.64 -8.67 -3.71
N ASP A 49 3.00 -9.84 -3.61
CA ASP A 49 2.22 -10.42 -4.68
C ASP A 49 1.18 -11.41 -4.15
N ALA A 50 0.18 -11.68 -4.98
CA ALA A 50 -0.80 -12.73 -4.81
C ALA A 50 -0.67 -13.69 -6.02
N PHE A 51 -0.24 -14.93 -5.78
CA PHE A 51 0.18 -15.86 -6.85
C PHE A 51 -0.28 -17.30 -6.64
N ASN A 52 -0.25 -18.08 -7.72
CA ASN A 52 -0.61 -19.52 -7.72
C ASN A 52 0.61 -20.45 -7.81
N ASP A 53 1.66 -20.03 -8.54
CA ASP A 53 2.87 -20.84 -8.76
C ASP A 53 4.13 -20.07 -8.34
N ASN A 54 4.56 -19.08 -9.12
CA ASN A 54 5.68 -18.18 -8.81
C ASN A 54 5.19 -16.75 -8.59
N PRO A 55 5.77 -15.99 -7.63
CA PRO A 55 5.41 -14.60 -7.41
C PRO A 55 5.94 -13.68 -8.51
N GLU A 56 5.11 -12.75 -8.96
CA GLU A 56 5.49 -11.59 -9.75
C GLU A 56 5.47 -10.34 -8.87
N TRP A 57 6.59 -10.09 -8.19
CA TRP A 57 6.70 -9.04 -7.18
C TRP A 57 6.29 -7.67 -7.68
N LYS A 58 5.25 -7.12 -7.06
CA LYS A 58 4.82 -5.73 -7.23
C LYS A 58 5.44 -4.88 -6.12
N LYS A 59 5.85 -3.65 -6.43
CA LYS A 59 6.41 -2.69 -5.49
C LYS A 59 5.58 -1.43 -5.44
N GLY A 60 5.38 -0.90 -4.25
CA GLY A 60 4.78 0.40 -4.01
C GLY A 60 5.71 1.24 -3.14
N VAL A 61 5.83 2.53 -3.44
CA VAL A 61 6.59 3.47 -2.59
C VAL A 61 5.74 4.69 -2.31
N GLY A 62 6.04 5.41 -1.25
CA GLY A 62 5.30 6.63 -0.99
C GLY A 62 5.75 7.37 0.25
N THR A 63 5.04 8.46 0.48
CA THR A 63 5.21 9.32 1.64
C THR A 63 3.87 9.50 2.33
N GLY A 64 3.91 9.89 3.60
CA GLY A 64 2.69 10.04 4.38
C GLY A 64 2.82 11.02 5.52
N ILE A 65 1.67 11.35 6.06
CA ILE A 65 1.51 12.15 7.26
C ILE A 65 0.83 11.27 8.29
N ARG A 66 1.33 11.28 9.53
CA ARG A 66 0.67 10.68 10.69
C ARG A 66 0.32 11.80 11.66
N TRP A 67 -0.92 11.81 12.12
CA TRP A 67 -1.38 12.76 13.13
C TRP A 67 -2.02 12.02 14.29
N ILE A 68 -1.49 12.25 15.50
CA ILE A 68 -2.09 11.74 16.74
C ILE A 68 -3.16 12.75 17.17
N SER A 69 -4.39 12.53 16.69
CA SER A 69 -5.54 13.38 17.02
C SER A 69 -6.15 12.99 18.39
N PRO A 70 -7.00 13.85 18.99
CA PRO A 70 -7.71 13.52 20.23
C PRO A 70 -8.59 12.26 20.14
N VAL A 71 -9.04 11.88 18.94
CA VAL A 71 -9.90 10.72 18.69
C VAL A 71 -9.13 9.48 18.21
N GLY A 72 -7.80 9.59 18.08
CA GLY A 72 -6.92 8.49 17.68
C GLY A 72 -5.95 8.83 16.55
N PRO A 73 -5.08 7.88 16.16
CA PRO A 73 -4.14 8.07 15.07
C PRO A 73 -4.85 8.20 13.71
N ILE A 74 -4.39 9.16 12.91
CA ILE A 74 -4.80 9.39 11.52
C ILE A 74 -3.58 9.21 10.61
N ARG A 75 -3.77 8.51 9.49
CA ARG A 75 -2.75 8.32 8.44
C ARG A 75 -3.28 8.82 7.11
N LEU A 76 -2.46 9.60 6.41
CA LEU A 76 -2.68 9.99 5.03
C LEU A 76 -1.43 9.63 4.25
N ASP A 77 -1.55 8.72 3.27
CA ASP A 77 -0.45 8.24 2.45
C ASP A 77 -0.67 8.58 0.98
N PHE A 78 0.39 9.04 0.34
CA PHE A 78 0.49 9.28 -1.09
C PHE A 78 1.45 8.26 -1.67
N ALA A 79 0.95 7.37 -2.51
CA ALA A 79 1.65 6.16 -2.91
C ALA A 79 1.69 5.99 -4.43
N TRP A 80 2.80 5.45 -4.92
CA TRP A 80 3.03 5.10 -6.33
C TRP A 80 3.32 3.60 -6.46
N GLY A 81 2.51 2.90 -7.26
CA GLY A 81 2.76 1.53 -7.69
C GLY A 81 3.77 1.52 -8.85
N LEU A 82 4.98 1.02 -8.60
CA LEU A 82 6.08 1.06 -9.57
C LEU A 82 5.91 0.06 -10.73
N ASP A 83 5.07 -0.95 -10.54
CA ASP A 83 4.77 -1.98 -11.52
C ASP A 83 3.26 -1.97 -11.88
N ALA A 84 2.58 -0.84 -11.61
CA ALA A 84 1.18 -0.62 -11.97
C ALA A 84 1.04 -0.27 -13.46
N ALA A 85 -0.18 -0.44 -13.98
CA ALA A 85 -0.48 -0.08 -15.36
C ALA A 85 -0.32 1.44 -15.58
N PRO A 86 0.15 1.87 -16.76
CA PRO A 86 0.27 3.29 -17.09
C PRO A 86 -1.04 4.06 -16.83
N GLY A 87 -0.95 5.10 -16.02
CA GLY A 87 -2.10 5.94 -15.61
C GLY A 87 -2.81 5.50 -14.33
N ASP A 88 -2.47 4.35 -13.74
CA ASP A 88 -3.05 3.84 -12.48
C ASP A 88 -2.03 3.80 -11.33
N GLU A 89 -0.86 4.40 -11.48
CA GLU A 89 0.26 4.28 -10.55
C GLU A 89 0.00 5.01 -9.23
N PHE A 90 -0.71 6.15 -9.26
CA PHE A 90 -0.91 6.98 -8.07
C PHE A 90 -2.16 6.60 -7.28
N LYS A 91 -2.02 6.50 -5.95
CA LYS A 91 -3.10 6.22 -5.01
C LYS A 91 -2.95 7.03 -3.73
N ILE A 92 -4.08 7.48 -3.18
CA ILE A 92 -4.18 8.09 -1.85
C ILE A 92 -4.82 7.08 -0.90
N HIS A 93 -4.23 6.89 0.27
CA HIS A 93 -4.77 6.02 1.32
C HIS A 93 -5.03 6.84 2.59
N PHE A 94 -6.16 6.58 3.23
CA PHE A 94 -6.56 7.24 4.46
C PHE A 94 -7.00 6.19 5.49
N THR A 95 -6.50 6.33 6.72
CA THR A 95 -6.85 5.45 7.83
C THR A 95 -7.10 6.27 9.10
N LEU A 96 -8.17 5.93 9.81
CA LEU A 96 -8.49 6.44 11.14
C LEU A 96 -8.68 5.26 12.09
N GLY A 97 -7.97 5.25 13.21
CA GLY A 97 -8.11 4.22 14.23
C GLY A 97 -6.79 3.48 14.54
N PRO A 98 -6.84 2.45 15.40
CA PRO A 98 -5.65 1.69 15.77
C PRO A 98 -5.00 1.04 14.56
N GLU A 99 -3.68 0.84 14.65
CA GLU A 99 -2.90 0.10 13.66
C GLU A 99 -3.31 -1.38 13.71
N LEU A 100 -3.60 -1.98 12.55
CA LEU A 100 -3.86 -3.40 12.35
C LEU A 100 -2.71 -4.04 11.60
#